data_AF-A0A847NYU5-F1
#
_entry.id   AF-A0A847NYU5-F1
#
_cell.length_a   1.000
_cell.length_b   1.000
_cell.length_c   1.000
_cell.angle_alpha   90.00
_cell.angle_beta   90.00
_cell.angle_gamma   90.00
#
_symmetry.space_group_name_H-M   'P 1'
#
loop_
_entity.id
_entity.type
_entity.pdbx_description
1 polymer ?
#
loop_
_entity_poly.entity_id
_entity_poly.type
_entity_poly.pdbx_seq_one_letter_code
_entity_poly.pdbx_strand_id
1 'polypeptide(L)'
;MPEKEKTRFESPLIKMIVQRKLVTRDQYEQCRELLKKSKKIGLESTIEELFIKQGLLTAEQLNELSEIVKLGEGGDFFGGYRLKKLIGQGGMGKVYEAVHEFTGRQVALKILNAASSSDETTVSRFFQEIRALAKLVHPGIVRLYDAGKAGRRYFFAMELVNGMSLAQYVEEKKKIPEKKAIFIIRKVASALSYAHSIGIVHRDIKPENILLDENGSPKVTDFGVVMHLDKDHLTLTQEGYMVGSVYFASPEQVQGERDIDGRSDQYSLGATFYYLLTGRMVYNGANFQEV
;
A
#
# COMPACT_ATOMS: atom_id res chain seq x y z
N MET A 1 -15.68 5.90 -36.39
CA MET A 1 -16.02 4.67 -35.62
C MET A 1 -16.55 5.15 -34.27
N PRO A 2 -17.77 4.79 -33.85
CA PRO A 2 -18.30 5.32 -32.60
C PRO A 2 -17.61 4.65 -31.42
N GLU A 3 -17.13 5.47 -30.49
CA GLU A 3 -16.60 5.07 -29.19
C GLU A 3 -17.64 4.21 -28.47
N LYS A 4 -17.24 2.99 -28.06
CA LYS A 4 -18.05 2.18 -27.15
C LYS A 4 -18.13 2.93 -25.82
N GLU A 5 -19.29 3.53 -25.53
CA GLU A 5 -19.64 4.01 -24.20
C GLU A 5 -19.29 2.94 -23.16
N LYS A 6 -18.38 3.28 -22.25
CA LYS A 6 -18.12 2.48 -21.04
C LYS A 6 -19.38 2.60 -20.19
N THR A 7 -20.29 1.63 -20.27
CA THR A 7 -21.44 1.56 -19.37
C THR A 7 -20.92 1.58 -17.93
N ARG A 8 -21.31 2.62 -17.18
CA ARG A 8 -21.00 2.74 -15.76
C ARG A 8 -21.99 1.83 -15.00
N PHE A 9 -21.50 0.74 -14.42
CA PHE A 9 -22.32 -0.16 -13.61
C PHE A 9 -22.74 0.53 -12.31
N GLU A 10 -23.95 0.23 -11.83
CA GLU A 10 -24.57 0.90 -10.68
C GLU A 10 -23.99 0.44 -9.33
N SER A 11 -23.36 -0.74 -9.26
CA SER A 11 -22.60 -1.21 -8.09
C SER A 11 -21.43 -2.13 -8.44
N PRO A 12 -20.43 -2.30 -7.55
CA PRO A 12 -19.31 -3.23 -7.74
C PRO A 12 -19.75 -4.68 -7.86
N LEU A 13 -20.82 -5.06 -7.15
CA LEU A 13 -21.42 -6.39 -7.24
C LEU A 13 -21.94 -6.66 -8.65
N ILE A 14 -22.66 -5.70 -9.25
CA ILE A 14 -23.16 -5.82 -10.63
C ILE A 14 -22.02 -5.90 -11.64
N LYS A 15 -20.99 -5.07 -11.47
CA LYS A 15 -19.78 -5.13 -12.31
C LYS A 15 -19.14 -6.52 -12.24
N MET A 16 -19.01 -7.10 -11.05
CA MET A 16 -18.45 -8.44 -10.86
C MET A 16 -19.31 -9.53 -11.48
N ILE A 17 -20.63 -9.47 -11.29
CA ILE A 17 -21.60 -10.40 -11.89
C ILE A 17 -21.45 -10.42 -13.42
N VAL A 18 -21.37 -9.25 -14.06
CA VAL A 18 -21.24 -9.14 -15.52
C VAL A 18 -19.85 -9.55 -16.01
N GLN A 19 -18.78 -9.18 -15.29
CA GLN A 19 -17.40 -9.57 -15.65
C GLN A 19 -17.18 -11.09 -15.56
N ARG A 20 -17.80 -11.75 -14.58
CA ARG A 20 -17.77 -13.22 -14.44
C ARG A 20 -18.71 -13.93 -15.42
N LYS A 21 -19.40 -13.18 -16.30
CA LYS A 21 -20.35 -13.70 -17.30
C LYS A 21 -21.52 -14.49 -16.70
N LEU A 22 -21.84 -14.25 -15.42
CA LEU A 22 -23.03 -14.83 -14.79
C LEU A 22 -24.30 -14.16 -15.31
N VAL A 23 -24.20 -12.88 -15.65
CA VAL A 23 -25.22 -12.13 -16.39
C VAL A 23 -24.55 -11.44 -17.57
N THR A 24 -25.11 -11.55 -18.76
CA THR A 24 -24.58 -10.86 -19.95
C THR A 24 -24.90 -9.37 -19.91
N ARG A 25 -24.18 -8.57 -20.70
CA ARG A 25 -24.44 -7.12 -20.79
C ARG A 25 -25.86 -6.82 -21.28
N ASP A 26 -26.37 -7.62 -22.22
CA ASP A 26 -27.72 -7.46 -22.75
C ASP A 26 -28.79 -7.80 -21.69
N GLN A 27 -28.57 -8.86 -20.91
CA GLN A 27 -29.45 -9.23 -19.79
C GLN A 27 -29.45 -8.16 -18.69
N TYR A 28 -28.30 -7.56 -18.40
CA TYR A 28 -28.20 -6.43 -17.47
C TYR A 28 -29.00 -5.21 -17.94
N GLU A 29 -28.84 -4.78 -19.19
CA GLU A 29 -29.59 -3.62 -19.72
C GLU A 29 -31.10 -3.90 -19.78
N GLN A 30 -31.52 -5.14 -20.08
CA GLN A 30 -32.93 -5.55 -20.00
C GLN A 30 -33.49 -5.41 -18.58
N CYS A 31 -32.77 -5.90 -17.57
CA CYS A 31 -33.17 -5.74 -16.16
C CYS A 31 -33.21 -4.27 -15.74
N ARG A 32 -32.27 -3.45 -16.24
CA ARG A 32 -32.22 -2.01 -15.97
C ARG A 32 -33.40 -1.26 -16.58
N GLU A 33 -33.83 -1.62 -17.79
CA GLU A 33 -35.04 -1.04 -18.39
C GLU A 33 -36.32 -1.46 -17.66
N LEU A 34 -36.38 -2.71 -17.18
CA LEU A 34 -37.48 -3.17 -16.32
C LEU A 34 -37.54 -2.41 -15.01
N LEU A 35 -36.38 -2.14 -14.38
CA LEU A 35 -36.27 -1.35 -13.16
C LEU A 35 -36.76 0.09 -13.34
N LYS A 36 -36.48 0.72 -14.49
CA LYS A 36 -37.01 2.05 -14.83
C LYS A 36 -38.54 2.02 -14.99
N LYS A 37 -39.09 0.96 -15.59
CA LYS A 37 -40.54 0.78 -15.75
C LYS A 37 -41.23 0.54 -14.42
N SER A 38 -40.66 -0.29 -13.53
CA SER A 38 -41.22 -0.58 -12.21
C SER A 38 -41.30 0.68 -11.33
N LYS A 39 -40.25 1.52 -11.36
CA LYS A 39 -40.25 2.82 -10.64
C LYS A 39 -41.36 3.75 -11.10
N LYS A 40 -41.72 3.76 -12.40
CA LYS A 40 -42.80 4.60 -12.94
C LYS A 40 -44.19 4.17 -12.48
N ILE A 41 -44.37 2.91 -12.11
CA ILE A 41 -45.65 2.35 -11.62
C ILE A 41 -45.67 2.21 -10.09
N GLY A 42 -44.72 2.84 -9.38
CA GLY A 42 -44.68 2.87 -7.92
C GLY A 42 -44.18 1.59 -7.24
N LEU A 43 -43.56 0.67 -7.99
CA LEU A 43 -42.96 -0.55 -7.45
C LEU A 43 -41.47 -0.32 -7.17
N GLU A 44 -41.08 -0.42 -5.91
CA GLU A 44 -39.68 -0.51 -5.50
C GLU A 44 -39.18 -1.95 -5.72
N SER A 45 -38.13 -2.10 -6.51
CA SER A 45 -37.37 -3.34 -6.63
C SER A 45 -35.92 -2.94 -6.84
N THR A 46 -34.98 -3.83 -6.53
CA THR A 46 -33.56 -3.62 -6.83
C THR A 46 -33.18 -4.38 -8.11
N ILE A 47 -32.01 -4.06 -8.67
CA ILE A 47 -31.54 -4.77 -9.86
C ILE A 47 -31.12 -6.20 -9.52
N GLU A 48 -30.65 -6.43 -8.30
CA GLU A 48 -30.31 -7.74 -7.74
C GLU A 48 -31.55 -8.63 -7.61
N GLU A 49 -32.66 -8.08 -7.12
CA GLU A 49 -33.94 -8.80 -7.07
C GLU A 49 -34.46 -9.18 -8.46
N LEU A 50 -34.25 -8.31 -9.46
CA LEU A 50 -34.64 -8.60 -10.83
C LEU A 50 -33.80 -9.72 -11.44
N PHE A 51 -32.49 -9.80 -11.13
CA PHE A 51 -31.68 -10.94 -11.55
C PHE A 51 -32.22 -12.27 -11.01
N ILE A 52 -32.69 -12.29 -9.76
CA ILE A 52 -33.31 -13.48 -9.18
C ILE A 52 -34.66 -13.78 -9.82
N LYS A 53 -35.54 -12.78 -9.96
CA LYS A 53 -36.87 -12.95 -10.57
C LYS A 53 -36.82 -13.41 -12.02
N GLN A 54 -35.80 -12.99 -12.77
CA GLN A 54 -35.57 -13.41 -14.16
C GLN A 54 -34.82 -14.76 -14.26
N GLY A 55 -34.49 -15.40 -13.13
CA GLY A 55 -33.78 -16.67 -13.11
C GLY A 55 -32.32 -16.58 -13.58
N LEU A 56 -31.74 -15.38 -13.60
CA LEU A 56 -30.36 -15.14 -14.03
C LEU A 56 -29.35 -15.49 -12.93
N LEU A 57 -29.76 -15.36 -11.67
CA LEU A 57 -28.98 -15.73 -10.49
C LEU A 57 -29.89 -16.39 -9.45
N THR A 58 -29.35 -17.29 -8.66
CA THR A 58 -30.00 -17.74 -7.41
C THR A 58 -29.72 -16.76 -6.27
N ALA A 59 -30.57 -16.78 -5.24
CA ALA A 59 -30.34 -15.99 -4.02
C ALA A 59 -29.02 -16.38 -3.33
N GLU A 60 -28.65 -17.67 -3.39
CA GLU A 60 -27.39 -18.20 -2.85
C GLU A 60 -26.18 -17.65 -3.62
N GLN A 61 -26.19 -17.70 -4.96
CA GLN A 61 -25.14 -17.11 -5.80
C GLN A 61 -24.99 -15.61 -5.54
N LEU A 62 -26.10 -14.87 -5.41
CA LEU A 62 -26.06 -13.45 -5.11
C LEU A 62 -25.43 -13.19 -3.73
N ASN A 63 -25.77 -13.99 -2.72
CA ASN A 63 -25.18 -13.88 -1.38
C ASN A 63 -23.68 -14.19 -1.39
N GLU A 64 -23.23 -15.26 -2.06
CA GLU A 64 -21.81 -15.57 -2.19
C GLU A 64 -21.04 -14.45 -2.90
N LEU A 65 -21.57 -13.91 -3.99
CA LEU A 65 -20.94 -12.81 -4.72
C LEU A 65 -20.95 -11.51 -3.89
N SER A 66 -22.01 -11.27 -3.14
CA SER A 66 -22.09 -10.16 -2.18
C SER A 66 -21.02 -10.30 -1.10
N GLU A 67 -20.83 -11.49 -0.54
CA GLU A 67 -19.74 -11.78 0.39
C GLU A 67 -18.37 -11.62 -0.25
N ILE A 68 -18.16 -12.04 -1.50
CA ILE A 68 -16.90 -11.83 -2.23
C ILE A 68 -16.62 -10.33 -2.47
N VAL A 69 -17.64 -9.53 -2.76
CA VAL A 69 -17.50 -8.07 -2.89
C VAL A 69 -17.26 -7.42 -1.53
N LYS A 70 -17.93 -7.86 -0.47
CA LYS A 70 -17.69 -7.41 0.92
C LYS A 70 -16.28 -7.78 1.39
N LEU A 71 -15.81 -8.98 1.03
CA LEU A 71 -14.46 -9.48 1.24
C LEU A 71 -13.44 -8.83 0.30
N GLY A 72 -13.90 -8.01 -0.65
CA GLY A 72 -13.04 -7.10 -1.39
C GLY A 72 -12.29 -7.71 -2.58
N GLU A 73 -12.86 -8.71 -3.26
CA GLU A 73 -12.28 -9.23 -4.50
C GLU A 73 -12.88 -8.61 -5.77
N GLY A 74 -13.84 -7.70 -5.61
CA GLY A 74 -14.55 -7.04 -6.70
C GLY A 74 -13.89 -5.73 -7.17
N GLY A 75 -12.62 -5.75 -7.58
CA GLY A 75 -11.91 -4.72 -8.37
C GLY A 75 -11.77 -3.29 -7.81
N ASP A 76 -12.84 -2.71 -7.26
CA ASP A 76 -12.96 -1.36 -6.74
C ASP A 76 -13.06 -1.33 -5.19
N PHE A 77 -13.08 -2.49 -4.53
CA PHE A 77 -13.18 -2.63 -3.07
C PHE A 77 -12.23 -3.71 -2.57
N PHE A 78 -11.58 -3.50 -1.41
CA PHE A 78 -10.71 -4.44 -0.72
C PHE A 78 -10.77 -4.25 0.81
N GLY A 79 -11.11 -5.27 1.59
CA GLY A 79 -11.02 -5.24 3.06
C GLY A 79 -11.78 -4.12 3.78
N GLY A 80 -12.95 -3.71 3.27
CA GLY A 80 -13.72 -2.58 3.81
C GLY A 80 -13.32 -1.20 3.25
N TYR A 81 -12.38 -1.17 2.30
CA TYR A 81 -11.91 0.05 1.65
C TYR A 81 -12.30 0.07 0.17
N ARG A 82 -12.74 1.22 -0.31
CA ARG A 82 -12.95 1.48 -1.73
C ARG A 82 -11.64 1.92 -2.37
N LEU A 83 -11.10 1.13 -3.29
CA LEU A 83 -9.88 1.43 -4.03
C LEU A 83 -10.14 2.58 -5.03
N LYS A 84 -9.21 3.54 -5.10
CA LYS A 84 -9.29 4.69 -6.01
C LYS A 84 -8.22 4.63 -7.08
N LYS A 85 -6.95 4.71 -6.66
CA LYS A 85 -5.81 4.86 -7.57
C LYS A 85 -4.65 4.02 -7.07
N LEU A 86 -3.95 3.32 -7.96
CA LEU A 86 -2.67 2.70 -7.63
C LEU A 86 -1.61 3.81 -7.50
N ILE A 87 -0.99 3.91 -6.32
CA ILE A 87 0.02 4.94 -6.00
C ILE A 87 1.42 4.36 -5.81
N GLY A 88 1.55 3.04 -5.65
CA GLY A 88 2.85 2.38 -5.60
C GLY A 88 2.74 0.87 -5.86
N GLN A 89 3.80 0.28 -6.40
CA GLN A 89 3.92 -1.17 -6.57
C GLN A 89 5.38 -1.57 -6.33
N GLY A 90 5.57 -2.57 -5.47
CA GLY A 90 6.88 -3.14 -5.16
C GLY A 90 6.81 -4.66 -4.97
N GLY A 91 7.92 -5.27 -4.57
CA GLY A 91 8.05 -6.73 -4.41
C GLY A 91 7.06 -7.31 -3.40
N MET A 92 6.72 -6.52 -2.38
CA MET A 92 5.83 -6.96 -1.29
C MET A 92 4.35 -6.73 -1.55
N GLY A 93 3.98 -5.95 -2.57
CA GLY A 93 2.58 -5.67 -2.83
C GLY A 93 2.31 -4.39 -3.59
N LYS A 94 1.04 -4.00 -3.57
CA LYS A 94 0.51 -2.81 -4.23
C LYS A 94 -0.06 -1.85 -3.20
N VAL A 95 0.21 -0.57 -3.38
CA VAL A 95 -0.32 0.51 -2.54
C VAL A 95 -1.34 1.29 -3.34
N TYR A 96 -2.56 1.40 -2.81
CA TYR A 96 -3.64 2.15 -3.40
C TYR A 96 -4.00 3.34 -2.53
N GLU A 97 -4.29 4.48 -3.15
CA GLU A 97 -5.18 5.45 -2.54
C GLU A 97 -6.56 4.78 -2.41
N ALA A 98 -7.13 4.82 -1.21
CA ALA A 98 -8.41 4.20 -0.91
C ALA A 98 -9.22 5.03 0.09
N VAL A 99 -10.51 4.73 0.21
CA VAL A 99 -11.42 5.36 1.17
C VAL A 99 -12.06 4.28 2.02
N HIS A 100 -11.94 4.38 3.34
CA HIS A 100 -12.64 3.49 4.26
C HIS A 100 -14.15 3.67 4.11
N GLU A 101 -14.90 2.60 3.83
CA GLU A 101 -16.30 2.72 3.39
C GLU A 101 -17.20 3.39 4.45
N PHE A 102 -17.08 3.00 5.72
CA PHE A 102 -17.93 3.56 6.78
C PHE A 102 -17.51 4.93 7.31
N THR A 103 -16.21 5.17 7.49
CA THR A 103 -15.71 6.43 8.09
C THR A 103 -15.45 7.51 7.05
N GLY A 104 -15.42 7.18 5.76
CA GLY A 104 -15.06 8.10 4.67
C GLY A 104 -13.58 8.54 4.68
N ARG A 105 -12.74 7.97 5.55
CA ARG A 105 -11.33 8.36 5.68
C ARG A 105 -10.53 7.94 4.44
N GLN A 106 -9.81 8.89 3.84
CA GLN A 106 -8.80 8.61 2.82
C GLN A 106 -7.55 8.00 3.44
N VAL A 107 -7.02 6.95 2.80
CA VAL A 107 -5.86 6.18 3.28
C VAL A 107 -4.98 5.73 2.13
N ALA A 108 -3.72 5.44 2.43
CA ALA A 108 -2.89 4.58 1.61
C ALA A 108 -3.09 3.13 2.08
N LEU A 109 -3.63 2.27 1.22
CA LEU A 109 -3.90 0.86 1.49
C LEU A 109 -2.87 -0.01 0.80
N LYS A 110 -1.96 -0.62 1.56
CA LYS A 110 -0.97 -1.57 1.05
C LYS A 110 -1.54 -2.98 1.14
N ILE A 111 -1.72 -3.60 -0.02
CA ILE A 111 -2.20 -4.98 -0.19
C ILE A 111 -1.00 -5.86 -0.52
N LEU A 112 -0.77 -6.89 0.29
CA LEU A 112 0.36 -7.79 0.15
C LEU A 112 0.14 -8.82 -0.96
N ASN A 113 1.23 -9.25 -1.60
CA ASN A 113 1.21 -10.29 -2.62
C ASN A 113 0.88 -11.67 -2.01
N ALA A 114 0.28 -12.57 -2.81
CA ALA A 114 -0.21 -13.87 -2.35
C ALA A 114 0.91 -14.81 -1.85
N ALA A 115 2.13 -14.70 -2.38
CA ALA A 115 3.27 -15.51 -1.92
C ALA A 115 3.68 -15.19 -0.46
N SER A 116 3.44 -13.97 0.02
CA SER A 116 3.76 -13.56 1.40
C SER A 116 2.69 -13.97 2.42
N SER A 117 1.67 -14.76 2.01
CA SER A 117 0.45 -14.99 2.80
C SER A 117 0.16 -16.46 3.17
N SER A 118 1.00 -17.39 2.73
CA SER A 118 0.75 -18.85 2.85
C SER A 118 1.41 -19.55 4.04
N ASP A 119 2.38 -18.93 4.71
CA ASP A 119 3.04 -19.51 5.90
C ASP A 119 2.49 -18.88 7.19
N GLU A 120 1.87 -19.70 8.05
CA GLU A 120 1.28 -19.25 9.31
C GLU A 120 2.30 -18.63 10.27
N THR A 121 3.57 -19.06 10.23
CA THR A 121 4.60 -18.52 11.12
C THR A 121 4.99 -17.09 10.70
N THR A 122 5.15 -16.88 9.39
CA THR A 122 5.35 -15.58 8.75
C THR A 122 4.18 -14.61 9.02
N VAL A 123 2.94 -15.09 8.95
CA VAL A 123 1.74 -14.29 9.23
C VAL A 123 1.66 -13.85 10.70
N SER A 124 1.98 -14.74 11.64
CA SER A 124 1.96 -14.41 13.07
C SER A 124 2.97 -13.31 13.42
N ARG A 125 4.18 -13.39 12.86
CA ARG A 125 5.22 -12.35 13.02
C ARG A 125 4.78 -11.02 12.41
N PHE A 126 4.21 -11.05 11.20
CA PHE A 126 3.67 -9.86 10.54
C PHE A 126 2.67 -9.10 11.42
N PHE A 127 1.70 -9.79 12.03
CA PHE A 127 0.74 -9.11 12.91
C PHE A 127 1.38 -8.61 14.22
N GLN A 128 2.42 -9.26 14.75
CA GLN A 128 3.16 -8.75 15.90
C GLN A 128 3.87 -7.44 15.56
N GLU A 129 4.48 -7.35 14.38
CA GLU A 129 5.15 -6.14 13.90
C GLU A 129 4.16 -5.02 13.65
N ILE A 130 3.07 -5.29 12.93
CA ILE A 130 1.99 -4.34 12.73
C ILE A 130 1.48 -3.77 14.07
N ARG A 131 1.34 -4.61 15.11
CA ARG A 131 0.97 -4.13 16.45
C ARG A 131 2.04 -3.24 17.09
N ALA A 132 3.31 -3.52 16.88
CA ALA A 132 4.40 -2.67 17.35
C ALA A 132 4.38 -1.31 16.62
N LEU A 133 4.22 -1.33 15.30
CA LEU A 133 4.14 -0.14 14.46
C LEU A 133 2.90 0.70 14.75
N ALA A 134 1.77 0.09 15.09
CA ALA A 134 0.56 0.79 15.51
C ALA A 134 0.74 1.67 16.76
N LYS A 135 1.79 1.42 17.55
CA LYS A 135 2.14 2.26 18.71
C LYS A 135 2.87 3.54 18.33
N LEU A 136 3.43 3.63 17.12
CA LEU A 136 4.14 4.82 16.67
C LEU A 136 3.16 5.97 16.42
N VAL A 137 3.29 7.02 17.21
CA VAL A 137 2.52 8.26 17.05
C VAL A 137 3.48 9.44 17.10
N HIS A 138 3.92 9.90 15.93
CA HIS A 138 4.80 11.04 15.79
C HIS A 138 4.49 11.79 14.48
N PRO A 139 4.49 13.13 14.45
CA PRO A 139 4.12 13.90 13.25
C PRO A 139 4.99 13.60 12.03
N GLY A 140 6.27 13.24 12.25
CA GLY A 140 7.23 12.84 11.21
C GLY A 140 7.23 11.35 10.87
N ILE A 141 6.22 10.59 11.29
CA ILE A 141 6.05 9.16 10.96
C ILE A 141 4.67 8.98 10.31
N VAL A 142 4.61 8.23 9.21
CA VAL A 142 3.35 7.84 8.58
C VAL A 142 2.55 6.99 9.55
N ARG A 143 1.36 7.47 9.93
CA ARG A 143 0.54 6.78 10.92
C ARG A 143 -0.11 5.53 10.34
N LEU A 144 0.05 4.41 11.03
CA LEU A 144 -0.73 3.20 10.77
C LEU A 144 -2.13 3.34 11.36
N TYR A 145 -3.17 3.07 10.58
CA TYR A 145 -4.56 3.13 11.03
C TYR A 145 -5.14 1.76 11.34
N ASP A 146 -4.90 0.79 10.46
CA ASP A 146 -5.58 -0.49 10.50
C ASP A 146 -4.78 -1.55 9.74
N ALA A 147 -5.02 -2.82 10.04
CA ALA A 147 -4.46 -3.95 9.33
C ALA A 147 -5.37 -5.17 9.46
N GLY A 148 -5.42 -5.97 8.41
CA GLY A 148 -6.33 -7.11 8.38
C GLY A 148 -6.05 -8.09 7.26
N LYS A 149 -6.99 -9.02 7.11
CA LYS A 149 -7.01 -10.04 6.06
C LYS A 149 -8.32 -9.93 5.30
N ALA A 150 -8.24 -9.93 3.98
CA ALA A 150 -9.38 -9.94 3.07
C ALA A 150 -9.17 -11.05 2.04
N GLY A 151 -10.05 -12.05 2.08
CA GLY A 151 -9.85 -13.31 1.36
C GLY A 151 -8.51 -13.97 1.73
N ARG A 152 -7.65 -14.15 0.73
CA ARG A 152 -6.32 -14.76 0.91
C ARG A 152 -5.18 -13.75 1.13
N ARG A 153 -5.46 -12.45 1.10
CA ARG A 153 -4.41 -11.42 1.14
C ARG A 153 -4.49 -10.60 2.41
N TYR A 154 -3.32 -10.21 2.91
CA TYR A 154 -3.19 -9.28 4.02
C TYR A 154 -3.09 -7.86 3.50
N PHE A 155 -3.49 -6.92 4.34
CA PHE A 155 -3.37 -5.51 4.05
C PHE A 155 -3.12 -4.70 5.31
N PHE A 156 -2.67 -3.48 5.10
CA PHE A 156 -2.71 -2.44 6.11
C PHE A 156 -3.02 -1.08 5.50
N ALA A 157 -3.79 -0.29 6.25
CA ALA A 157 -4.18 1.06 5.93
C ALA A 157 -3.35 2.05 6.75
N MET A 158 -2.75 3.01 6.08
CA MET A 158 -1.90 4.02 6.69
C MET A 158 -2.29 5.43 6.20
N GLU A 159 -1.73 6.43 6.86
CA GLU A 159 -1.83 7.83 6.47
C GLU A 159 -1.48 8.01 4.99
N LEU A 160 -2.42 8.60 4.24
CA LEU A 160 -2.14 9.06 2.88
C LEU A 160 -1.39 10.38 2.97
N VAL A 161 -0.10 10.36 2.63
CA VAL A 161 0.70 11.59 2.54
C VAL A 161 0.52 12.17 1.15
N ASN A 162 -0.18 13.31 1.06
CA ASN A 162 -0.32 14.06 -0.19
C ASN A 162 1.00 14.76 -0.48
N GLY A 163 1.69 14.35 -1.54
CA GLY A 163 3.01 14.84 -1.90
C GLY A 163 3.80 13.79 -2.67
N MET A 164 5.10 13.68 -2.41
CA MET A 164 6.00 12.80 -3.15
C MET A 164 7.12 12.26 -2.25
N SER A 165 7.82 11.21 -2.68
CA SER A 165 9.02 10.76 -1.97
C SER A 165 10.16 11.78 -2.11
N LEU A 166 11.09 11.76 -1.17
CA LEU A 166 12.30 12.57 -1.23
C LEU A 166 13.16 12.17 -2.44
N ALA A 167 13.14 10.90 -2.84
CA ALA A 167 13.76 10.44 -4.08
C ALA A 167 13.19 11.18 -5.31
N GLN A 168 11.86 11.22 -5.45
CA GLN A 168 11.19 11.95 -6.53
C GLN A 168 11.51 13.45 -6.48
N TYR A 169 11.53 14.03 -5.28
CA TYR A 169 11.85 15.43 -5.10
C TYR A 169 13.30 15.77 -5.52
N VAL A 170 14.28 14.92 -5.19
CA VAL A 170 15.67 15.06 -5.66
C VAL A 170 15.73 14.97 -7.18
N GLU A 171 15.04 14.00 -7.77
CA GLU A 171 15.03 13.77 -9.21
C GLU A 171 14.47 14.96 -9.99
N GLU A 172 13.38 15.56 -9.49
CA GLU A 172 12.74 16.75 -10.08
C GLU A 172 13.60 18.00 -9.92
N LYS A 173 14.15 18.25 -8.72
CA LYS A 173 14.86 19.50 -8.41
C LYS A 173 16.32 19.49 -8.85
N LYS A 174 16.92 18.32 -9.07
CA LYS A 174 18.35 18.07 -9.37
C LYS A 174 19.35 18.51 -8.30
N LYS A 175 19.09 19.62 -7.61
CA LYS A 175 19.85 20.12 -6.46
C LYS A 175 18.89 20.54 -5.36
N ILE A 176 19.18 20.10 -4.14
CA ILE A 176 18.44 20.51 -2.95
C ILE A 176 19.24 21.60 -2.23
N PRO A 177 18.64 22.76 -1.91
CA PRO A 177 19.31 23.75 -1.08
C PRO A 177 19.71 23.14 0.27
N GLU A 178 20.94 23.39 0.71
CA GLU A 178 21.50 22.84 1.96
C GLU A 178 20.56 23.03 3.16
N LYS A 179 20.00 24.24 3.31
CA LYS A 179 19.03 24.55 4.37
C LYS A 179 17.81 23.62 4.37
N LYS A 180 17.32 23.24 3.18
CA LYS A 180 16.19 22.31 3.04
C LYS A 180 16.60 20.89 3.39
N ALA A 181 17.78 20.44 2.95
CA ALA A 181 18.33 19.14 3.31
C ALA A 181 18.50 19.01 4.84
N ILE A 182 19.11 20.01 5.49
CA ILE A 182 19.26 20.06 6.96
C ILE A 182 17.88 20.01 7.65
N PHE A 183 16.92 20.79 7.17
CA PHE A 183 15.56 20.79 7.72
C PHE A 183 14.93 19.38 7.66
N ILE A 184 15.03 18.71 6.51
CA ILE A 184 14.48 17.37 6.30
C ILE A 184 15.14 16.38 7.24
N ILE A 185 16.47 16.32 7.24
CA ILE A 185 17.25 15.38 8.04
C ILE A 185 17.00 15.56 9.54
N ARG A 186 16.92 16.81 10.03
CA ARG A 186 16.59 17.07 11.45
C ARG A 186 15.22 16.52 11.86
N LYS A 187 14.22 16.65 10.99
CA LYS A 187 12.86 16.15 11.26
C LYS A 187 12.82 14.62 11.22
N VAL A 188 13.52 14.00 10.27
CA VAL A 188 13.67 12.54 10.20
C VAL A 188 14.41 12.00 11.43
N ALA A 189 15.51 12.65 11.85
CA ALA A 189 16.25 12.28 13.06
C ALA A 189 15.35 12.30 14.32
N SER A 190 14.50 13.33 14.44
CA SER A 190 13.51 13.41 15.54
C SER A 190 12.52 12.24 15.53
N ALA A 191 12.05 11.84 14.34
CA ALA A 191 11.16 10.68 14.19
C ALA A 191 11.85 9.37 14.55
N LEU A 192 13.10 9.18 14.12
CA LEU A 192 13.90 8.00 14.44
C LEU A 192 14.22 7.91 15.93
N SER A 193 14.62 9.02 16.55
CA SER A 193 14.87 9.08 17.99
C SER A 193 13.63 8.67 18.79
N TYR A 194 12.44 9.12 18.38
CA TYR A 194 11.17 8.68 18.97
C TYR A 194 10.96 7.17 18.80
N ALA A 195 11.12 6.62 17.60
CA ALA A 195 10.96 5.18 17.35
C ALA A 195 11.96 4.34 18.18
N HIS A 196 13.24 4.75 18.23
CA HIS A 196 14.27 4.11 19.02
C HIS A 196 13.95 4.12 20.51
N SER A 197 13.36 5.21 21.02
CA SER A 197 12.97 5.33 22.45
C SER A 197 11.93 4.29 22.89
N ILE A 198 11.19 3.70 21.94
CA ILE A 198 10.22 2.63 22.19
C ILE A 198 10.67 1.27 21.63
N GLY A 199 11.95 1.13 21.29
CA GLY A 199 12.58 -0.11 20.85
C GLY A 199 12.32 -0.49 19.39
N ILE A 200 11.86 0.45 18.56
CA ILE A 200 11.61 0.20 17.13
C ILE A 200 12.74 0.79 16.30
N VAL A 201 13.40 -0.06 15.50
CA VAL A 201 14.44 0.33 14.54
C VAL A 201 13.88 0.20 13.13
N HIS A 202 14.15 1.18 12.25
CA HIS A 202 13.57 1.22 10.91
C HIS A 202 14.26 0.27 9.92
N ARG A 203 15.60 0.30 9.88
CA ARG A 203 16.51 -0.54 9.06
C ARG A 203 16.46 -0.34 7.54
N ASP A 204 15.79 0.68 7.04
CA ASP A 204 15.69 0.95 5.59
C ASP A 204 15.48 2.45 5.33
N ILE A 205 16.28 3.29 6.00
CA ILE A 205 16.19 4.74 5.80
C ILE A 205 16.89 5.12 4.50
N LYS A 206 16.12 5.68 3.57
CA LYS A 206 16.56 6.15 2.26
C LYS A 206 15.57 7.16 1.69
N PRO A 207 15.93 7.92 0.65
CA PRO A 207 15.05 8.93 0.05
C PRO A 207 13.66 8.40 -0.39
N GLU A 208 13.55 7.12 -0.78
CA GLU A 208 12.28 6.50 -1.18
C GLU A 208 11.31 6.33 -0.01
N ASN A 209 11.83 6.11 1.21
CA ASN A 209 11.04 5.88 2.42
C ASN A 209 10.84 7.16 3.27
N ILE A 210 11.20 8.32 2.72
CA ILE A 210 10.93 9.63 3.31
C ILE A 210 9.97 10.36 2.37
N LEU A 211 8.72 10.53 2.79
CA LEU A 211 7.70 11.26 2.04
C LEU A 211 7.73 12.73 2.44
N LEU A 212 7.59 13.63 1.49
CA LEU A 212 7.34 15.05 1.71
C LEU A 212 5.87 15.34 1.49
N ASP A 213 5.21 15.94 2.47
CA ASP A 213 3.86 16.45 2.29
C ASP A 213 3.82 17.71 1.41
N GLU A 214 2.62 18.24 1.12
CA GLU A 214 2.43 19.45 0.31
C GLU A 214 3.12 20.70 0.90
N ASN A 215 3.36 20.72 2.21
CA ASN A 215 4.12 21.78 2.90
C ASN A 215 5.63 21.52 2.89
N GLY A 216 6.06 20.41 2.28
CA GLY A 216 7.44 19.95 2.23
C GLY A 216 7.97 19.50 3.60
N SER A 217 7.10 19.07 4.51
CA SER A 217 7.48 18.44 5.79
C SER A 217 7.69 16.95 5.60
N PRO A 218 8.79 16.36 6.12
CA PRO A 218 9.07 14.96 5.92
C PRO A 218 8.31 14.05 6.89
N LYS A 219 7.92 12.88 6.38
CA LYS A 219 7.33 11.76 7.10
C LYS A 219 8.02 10.46 6.70
N VAL A 220 8.46 9.70 7.69
CA VAL A 220 9.09 8.39 7.48
C VAL A 220 8.01 7.33 7.30
N THR A 221 8.13 6.49 6.27
CA THR A 221 7.20 5.40 5.92
C THR A 221 7.92 4.05 5.86
N ASP A 222 7.19 2.94 5.74
CA ASP A 222 7.73 1.59 5.55
C ASP A 222 8.66 1.09 6.68
N PHE A 223 8.39 1.50 7.92
CA PHE A 223 9.05 0.96 9.11
C PHE A 223 8.94 -0.56 9.15
N GLY A 224 10.06 -1.29 9.05
CA GLY A 224 10.26 -2.64 9.56
C GLY A 224 9.42 -3.79 8.98
N VAL A 225 8.31 -3.55 8.27
CA VAL A 225 7.39 -4.60 7.77
C VAL A 225 8.08 -5.57 6.79
N VAL A 226 9.17 -5.11 6.16
CA VAL A 226 9.89 -5.81 5.10
C VAL A 226 10.81 -6.90 5.67
N MET A 227 11.48 -6.65 6.81
CA MET A 227 12.69 -7.38 7.16
C MET A 227 12.47 -8.77 7.80
N HIS A 228 11.25 -9.16 8.14
CA HIS A 228 10.99 -10.42 8.85
C HIS A 228 10.02 -11.35 8.15
N LEU A 229 9.31 -10.87 7.12
CA LEU A 229 8.68 -11.73 6.11
C LEU A 229 9.75 -12.49 5.31
N ASP A 230 10.93 -11.88 5.13
CA ASP A 230 12.08 -12.47 4.42
C ASP A 230 13.10 -13.15 5.35
N LYS A 231 12.84 -13.28 6.66
CA LYS A 231 13.78 -13.95 7.59
C LYS A 231 13.99 -15.43 7.29
N ASP A 232 12.98 -16.10 6.74
CA ASP A 232 13.07 -17.50 6.30
C ASP A 232 13.56 -17.61 4.84
N HIS A 233 13.70 -16.47 4.15
CA HIS A 233 14.14 -16.34 2.76
C HIS A 233 15.19 -15.23 2.59
N LEU A 234 16.22 -15.22 3.44
CA LEU A 234 17.51 -14.54 3.15
C LEU A 234 18.24 -15.19 1.95
N THR A 235 17.49 -15.66 0.96
CA THR A 235 17.96 -15.80 -0.41
C THR A 235 18.13 -14.38 -0.94
N LEU A 236 19.39 -13.94 -0.92
CA LEU A 236 20.00 -12.71 -1.42
C LEU A 236 19.73 -12.40 -2.92
N THR A 237 18.64 -12.89 -3.51
CA THR A 237 18.42 -12.97 -4.96
C THR A 237 16.97 -12.73 -5.34
N GLN A 238 16.42 -11.55 -5.03
CA GLN A 238 15.39 -10.96 -5.91
C GLN A 238 16.02 -9.80 -6.67
N GLU A 239 16.47 -10.14 -7.88
CA GLU A 239 17.09 -9.28 -8.88
C GLU A 239 16.23 -8.02 -9.10
N GLY A 240 16.56 -6.94 -8.38
CA GLY A 240 15.92 -5.62 -8.56
C GLY A 240 15.63 -4.84 -7.28
N TYR A 241 15.33 -5.50 -6.15
CA TYR A 241 14.97 -4.78 -4.90
C TYR A 241 16.19 -4.34 -4.08
N MET A 242 17.30 -5.10 -4.20
CA MET A 242 18.50 -4.86 -3.39
C MET A 242 19.45 -3.83 -4.01
N VAL A 243 19.41 -3.64 -5.33
CA VAL A 243 20.37 -2.78 -6.04
C VAL A 243 20.25 -1.32 -5.62
N GLY A 244 19.05 -0.82 -5.32
CA GLY A 244 18.86 0.57 -4.87
C GLY A 244 19.04 0.78 -3.36
N SER A 245 18.73 -0.23 -2.54
CA SER A 245 18.69 -0.10 -1.08
C SER A 245 20.06 -0.26 -0.42
N VAL A 246 20.97 -1.04 -1.03
CA VAL A 246 22.30 -1.32 -0.47
C VAL A 246 23.14 -0.05 -0.25
N TYR A 247 22.99 0.97 -1.10
CA TYR A 247 23.76 2.22 -1.00
C TYR A 247 23.51 3.02 0.29
N PHE A 248 22.40 2.73 0.98
CA PHE A 248 22.04 3.38 2.25
C PHE A 248 22.14 2.41 3.43
N ALA A 249 22.41 1.12 3.19
CA ALA A 249 22.50 0.11 4.24
C ALA A 249 23.80 0.27 5.04
N SER A 250 23.70 0.06 6.36
CA SER A 250 24.86 0.07 7.25
C SER A 250 25.76 -1.15 7.05
N PRO A 251 27.06 -1.08 7.38
CA PRO A 251 27.98 -2.21 7.25
C PRO A 251 27.48 -3.49 7.94
N GLU A 252 26.95 -3.37 9.15
CA GLU A 252 26.38 -4.49 9.93
C GLU A 252 25.17 -5.13 9.23
N GLN A 253 24.36 -4.35 8.51
CA GLN A 253 23.27 -4.88 7.71
C GLN A 253 23.77 -5.63 6.48
N VAL A 254 24.77 -5.10 5.79
CA VAL A 254 25.38 -5.73 4.61
C VAL A 254 26.09 -7.04 5.00
N GLN A 255 26.70 -7.09 6.19
CA GLN A 255 27.34 -8.28 6.74
C GLN A 255 26.35 -9.30 7.32
N GLY A 256 25.05 -8.97 7.38
CA GLY A 256 24.02 -9.86 7.90
C GLY A 256 24.11 -10.09 9.41
N GLU A 257 24.63 -9.11 10.16
CA GLU A 257 24.65 -9.19 11.62
C GLU A 257 23.24 -9.30 12.20
N ARG A 258 23.11 -10.03 13.30
CA ARG A 258 21.81 -10.31 13.92
C ARG A 258 21.33 -9.17 14.83
N ASP A 259 22.27 -8.48 15.47
CA ASP A 259 22.01 -7.51 16.53
C ASP A 259 22.07 -6.07 15.98
N ILE A 260 21.15 -5.77 15.05
CA ILE A 260 20.99 -4.45 14.42
C ILE A 260 20.16 -3.53 15.33
N ASP A 261 20.77 -2.43 15.80
CA ASP A 261 20.15 -1.42 16.65
C ASP A 261 19.96 -0.05 15.94
N GLY A 262 19.58 0.98 16.70
CA GLY A 262 19.31 2.32 16.15
C GLY A 262 20.51 3.01 15.49
N ARG A 263 21.75 2.54 15.69
CA ARG A 263 22.95 3.07 15.02
C ARG A 263 22.93 2.82 13.51
N SER A 264 22.31 1.72 13.07
CA SER A 264 22.14 1.44 11.64
C SER A 264 21.26 2.50 10.97
N ASP A 265 20.18 2.93 11.63
CA ASP A 265 19.34 4.03 11.13
C ASP A 265 20.10 5.36 11.08
N GLN A 266 21.02 5.61 12.03
CA GLN A 266 21.86 6.82 12.02
C GLN A 266 22.81 6.82 10.83
N TYR A 267 23.43 5.68 10.54
CA TYR A 267 24.26 5.51 9.35
C TYR A 267 23.45 5.78 8.08
N SER A 268 22.31 5.11 7.92
CA SER A 268 21.44 5.27 6.74
C SER A 268 20.94 6.70 6.56
N LEU A 269 20.64 7.40 7.66
CA LEU A 269 20.31 8.83 7.63
C LEU A 269 21.51 9.68 7.19
N GLY A 270 22.72 9.36 7.64
CA GLY A 270 23.96 10.01 7.21
C GLY A 270 24.23 9.82 5.71
N ALA A 271 24.08 8.59 5.21
CA ALA A 271 24.19 8.27 3.79
C ALA A 271 23.13 9.00 2.95
N THR A 272 21.90 9.05 3.45
CA THR A 272 20.82 9.85 2.86
C THR A 272 21.23 11.32 2.80
N PHE A 273 21.73 11.91 3.89
CA PHE A 273 22.11 13.31 3.92
C PHE A 273 23.25 13.62 2.94
N TYR A 274 24.28 12.76 2.89
CA TYR A 274 25.35 12.86 1.92
C TYR A 274 24.82 12.89 0.48
N TYR A 275 23.90 12.00 0.15
CA TYR A 275 23.25 11.97 -1.16
C TYR A 275 22.48 13.27 -1.47
N LEU A 276 21.71 13.81 -0.51
CA LEU A 276 20.97 15.06 -0.72
C LEU A 276 21.89 16.27 -0.99
N LEU A 277 23.07 16.31 -0.36
CA LEU A 277 24.02 17.41 -0.51
C LEU A 277 24.87 17.31 -1.77
N THR A 278 25.26 16.09 -2.15
CA THR A 278 26.26 15.86 -3.21
C THR A 278 25.65 15.38 -4.52
N GLY A 279 24.44 14.81 -4.47
CA GLY A 279 23.82 14.07 -5.57
C GLY A 279 24.53 12.74 -5.88
N ARG A 280 25.42 12.25 -5.01
CA ARG A 280 26.22 11.04 -5.19
C ARG A 280 25.97 10.06 -4.05
N MET A 281 26.09 8.77 -4.33
CA MET A 281 26.08 7.74 -3.29
C MET A 281 27.39 7.77 -2.49
N VAL A 282 27.34 7.32 -1.23
CA VAL A 282 28.55 7.23 -0.37
C VAL A 282 29.56 6.24 -0.97
N TYR A 283 29.05 5.11 -1.44
CA TYR A 283 29.81 4.07 -2.13
C TYR A 283 29.28 3.92 -3.56
N ASN A 284 30.18 3.70 -4.51
CA ASN A 284 29.84 3.45 -5.91
C ASN A 284 30.18 1.99 -6.22
N GLY A 285 29.22 1.25 -6.75
CA GLY A 285 29.40 -0.11 -7.26
C GLY A 285 28.28 -0.42 -8.25
N ALA A 286 28.54 -1.20 -9.29
CA ALA A 286 27.52 -1.58 -10.26
C ALA A 286 26.56 -2.64 -9.72
N ASN A 287 26.94 -3.32 -8.62
CA ASN A 287 26.19 -4.39 -7.99
C ASN A 287 26.50 -4.48 -6.48
N PHE A 288 25.74 -5.31 -5.77
CA PHE A 288 25.88 -5.53 -4.32
C PHE A 288 27.28 -5.99 -3.87
N GLN A 289 28.02 -6.73 -4.71
CA GLN A 289 29.37 -7.19 -4.34
C GLN A 289 30.42 -6.09 -4.46
N GLU A 290 30.16 -5.08 -5.30
CA GLU A 290 31.05 -3.95 -5.52
C GLU A 290 30.82 -2.78 -4.54
N VAL A 291 29.64 -2.71 -3.93
CA VAL A 291 29.27 -1.72 -2.89
C VAL A 291 29.72 -2.22 -1.53
#